data_AF-A0AAU3KVC5-F1
#
_entry.id   AF-A0AAU3KVC5-F1
#
_cell.length_a   1.000
_cell.length_b   1.000
_cell.length_c   1.000
_cell.angle_alpha   90.00
_cell.angle_beta   90.00
_cell.angle_gamma   90.00
#
_symmetry.space_group_name_H-M   'P 1'
#
loop_
_entity.id
_entity.type
_entity.pdbx_description
1 polymer ?
#
loop_
_entity_poly.entity_id
_entity_poly.type
_entity_poly.pdbx_seq_one_letter_code
_entity_poly.pdbx_strand_id
1 'polypeptide(L)'
;MAGVTSYCLSEPPLFTRLRDASSVLIAGAGGGFDVYGGIPLAVALEGLGKKVHLANLSFSDLRRIPLEDWLLPGVAAVNPETAGNDDYFPERSLARWLDSAGREAIVYAFSKSGVQPLRSAYSAPGGAPRCRRSRTGGWWHRHPAAR
;
A
#
# COMPACT_ATOMS: atom_id res chain seq x y z
N MET A 1 -30.41 7.50 -3.83
CA MET A 1 -30.90 6.84 -2.60
C MET A 1 -29.69 6.31 -1.86
N ALA A 2 -29.07 7.12 -1.00
CA ALA A 2 -27.98 6.65 -0.15
C ALA A 2 -28.61 5.75 0.94
N GLY A 3 -28.38 4.44 0.85
CA GLY A 3 -28.89 3.48 1.80
C GLY A 3 -28.38 3.78 3.20
N VAL A 4 -29.26 3.68 4.19
CA VAL A 4 -28.92 3.82 5.61
C VAL A 4 -27.85 2.78 5.93
N THR A 5 -26.63 3.24 6.22
CA THR A 5 -25.57 2.37 6.75
C THR A 5 -26.01 1.97 8.15
N SER A 6 -26.47 0.73 8.33
CA SER A 6 -26.85 0.23 9.65
C SER A 6 -25.60 0.11 10.52
N TYR A 7 -25.59 0.82 11.65
CA TYR A 7 -24.52 0.82 12.66
C TYR A 7 -24.87 -0.18 13.76
N CYS A 8 -23.89 -0.99 14.16
CA CYS A 8 -24.03 -1.92 15.29
C CYS A 8 -23.14 -1.46 16.44
N LEU A 9 -23.62 -1.50 17.68
CA LEU A 9 -22.83 -1.10 18.85
C LEU A 9 -21.60 -2.00 19.06
N SER A 10 -21.66 -3.26 18.62
CA SER A 10 -20.56 -4.22 18.72
C SER A 10 -19.54 -4.12 17.59
N GLU A 11 -19.83 -3.38 16.52
CA GLU A 11 -18.92 -3.18 15.40
C GLU A 11 -18.27 -1.79 15.52
N PRO A 12 -16.93 -1.68 15.51
CA PRO A 12 -16.30 -0.37 15.54
C PRO A 12 -16.73 0.48 14.33
N PRO A 13 -17.07 1.77 14.49
CA PRO A 13 -17.63 2.61 13.43
C PRO A 13 -16.79 2.69 12.14
N LEU A 14 -15.48 2.48 12.24
CA LEU A 14 -14.57 2.42 11.11
C LEU A 14 -14.91 1.25 10.18
N PHE A 15 -15.12 0.05 10.72
CA PHE A 15 -15.46 -1.13 9.93
C PHE A 15 -16.83 -0.99 9.27
N THR A 16 -17.79 -0.37 9.96
CA THR A 16 -19.10 -0.07 9.38
C THR A 16 -18.98 0.86 8.17
N ARG A 17 -18.16 1.92 8.26
CA ARG A 17 -17.92 2.82 7.11
C ARG A 17 -17.20 2.15 5.95
N LEU A 18 -16.31 1.20 6.24
CA LEU A 18 -15.54 0.47 5.22
C LEU A 18 -16.26 -0.77 4.69
N ARG A 19 -17.49 -1.07 5.15
CA ARG A 19 -18.22 -2.30 4.84
C ARG A 19 -18.31 -2.54 3.32
N ASP A 20 -18.75 -1.53 2.58
CA ASP A 20 -18.96 -1.60 1.13
C ASP A 20 -17.69 -1.33 0.31
N ALA A 21 -16.58 -0.97 0.97
CA ALA A 21 -15.30 -0.77 0.29
C ALA A 21 -14.68 -2.11 -0.11
N SER A 22 -14.39 -2.28 -1.40
CA SER A 22 -13.64 -3.42 -1.93
C SER A 22 -12.13 -3.21 -1.91
N SER A 23 -11.70 -1.94 -1.91
CA SER A 23 -10.31 -1.51 -1.85
C SER A 23 -10.15 -0.38 -0.84
N VAL A 24 -9.11 -0.44 -0.02
CA VAL A 24 -8.82 0.53 1.05
C VAL A 24 -7.37 0.96 0.97
N LEU A 25 -7.13 2.27 0.94
CA LEU A 25 -5.81 2.86 1.14
C LEU A 25 -5.62 3.19 2.62
N ILE A 26 -4.59 2.63 3.25
CA ILE A 26 -4.12 3.01 4.57
C ILE A 26 -2.81 3.76 4.38
N ALA A 27 -2.79 5.01 4.81
CA ALA A 27 -1.67 5.90 4.54
C ALA A 27 -1.23 6.65 5.80
N GLY A 28 0.07 6.57 6.10
CA GLY A 28 0.70 7.40 7.13
C GLY A 28 0.82 8.85 6.66
N ALA A 29 0.43 9.81 7.51
CA ALA A 29 0.42 11.24 7.20
C ALA A 29 1.51 12.03 7.95
N GLY A 30 2.06 11.49 9.04
CA GLY A 30 3.16 12.08 9.80
C GLY A 30 4.55 11.78 9.22
N GLY A 31 4.62 10.84 8.28
CA GLY A 31 5.84 10.32 7.68
C GLY A 31 6.66 9.43 8.60
N GLY A 32 7.89 9.14 8.19
CA GLY A 32 8.73 8.14 8.87
C GLY A 32 8.05 6.78 8.99
N PHE A 33 7.77 6.32 10.21
CA PHE A 33 7.18 5.01 10.48
C PHE A 33 5.67 5.03 10.71
N ASP A 34 4.97 6.15 10.46
CA ASP A 34 3.54 6.32 10.80
C ASP A 34 2.64 5.22 10.20
N VAL A 35 2.89 4.83 8.93
CA VAL A 35 2.16 3.73 8.26
C VAL A 35 2.18 2.40 9.02
N TYR A 36 3.19 2.15 9.86
CA TYR A 36 3.32 0.90 10.60
C TYR A 36 2.20 0.72 11.63
N GLY A 37 1.69 1.82 12.20
CA GLY A 37 0.52 1.78 13.08
C GLY A 37 -0.74 1.26 12.38
N GLY A 38 -0.78 1.35 11.05
CA GLY A 38 -1.87 0.85 10.22
C GLY A 38 -1.80 -0.64 9.90
N ILE A 39 -0.71 -1.35 10.21
CA ILE A 39 -0.53 -2.76 9.85
C ILE A 39 -1.61 -3.67 10.48
N PRO A 40 -1.96 -3.56 11.78
CA PRO A 40 -3.02 -4.39 12.35
C PRO A 40 -4.37 -4.18 11.65
N LEU A 41 -4.68 -2.93 11.26
CA LEU A 41 -5.88 -2.61 10.51
C LEU A 41 -5.85 -3.19 9.10
N ALA A 42 -4.70 -3.13 8.42
CA ALA A 42 -4.51 -3.74 7.10
C ALA A 42 -4.82 -5.23 7.14
N VAL A 43 -4.19 -5.96 8.08
CA VAL A 43 -4.38 -7.40 8.27
C VAL A 43 -5.85 -7.73 8.56
N ALA A 44 -6.52 -6.94 9.41
CA ALA A 44 -7.93 -7.13 9.71
C ALA A 44 -8.84 -6.94 8.48
N LEU A 45 -8.61 -5.88 7.69
CA LEU A 45 -9.39 -5.62 6.48
C LEU A 45 -9.14 -6.65 5.37
N GLU A 46 -7.91 -7.11 5.22
CA GLU A 46 -7.57 -8.22 4.31
C GLU A 46 -8.26 -9.53 4.74
N GLY A 47 -8.33 -9.81 6.05
CA GLY A 47 -9.07 -10.94 6.59
C GLY A 47 -10.57 -10.88 6.30
N LEU A 48 -11.12 -9.69 6.06
CA LEU A 48 -12.48 -9.45 5.58
C LEU A 48 -12.60 -9.51 4.04
N GLY A 49 -11.55 -9.94 3.34
CA GLY A 49 -11.53 -10.06 1.88
C GLY A 49 -11.33 -8.73 1.13
N LYS A 50 -10.95 -7.65 1.80
CA LYS A 50 -10.71 -6.34 1.17
C LYS A 50 -9.30 -6.29 0.60
N LYS A 51 -9.16 -5.60 -0.54
CA LYS A 51 -7.84 -5.22 -1.05
C LYS A 51 -7.30 -4.06 -0.23
N VAL A 52 -6.10 -4.17 0.31
CA VAL A 52 -5.48 -3.09 1.08
C VAL A 52 -4.23 -2.58 0.36
N HIS A 53 -4.11 -1.25 0.29
CA HIS A 53 -2.94 -0.56 -0.20
C HIS A 53 -2.29 0.18 0.96
N LEU A 54 -0.98 0.05 1.11
CA LEU A 54 -0.21 0.76 2.13
C LEU A 54 0.52 1.93 1.49
N ALA A 55 0.49 3.08 2.16
CA ALA A 55 1.20 4.27 1.72
C ALA A 55 1.76 5.09 2.89
N ASN A 56 2.67 6.00 2.60
CA ASN A 56 3.27 6.87 3.61
C ASN A 56 3.68 8.20 2.99
N LEU A 57 3.45 9.30 3.71
CA LEU A 57 4.10 10.57 3.40
C LEU A 57 5.61 10.44 3.65
N SER A 58 6.40 10.28 2.60
CA SER A 58 7.78 9.86 2.79
C SER A 58 8.68 10.97 3.27
N PHE A 59 9.50 10.63 4.27
CA PHE A 59 10.58 11.47 4.77
C PHE A 59 11.94 11.04 4.22
N SER A 60 11.99 9.89 3.55
CA SER A 60 13.17 9.41 2.84
C SER A 60 13.47 10.24 1.60
N ASP A 61 14.71 10.18 1.14
CA ASP A 61 15.11 10.83 -0.10
C ASP A 61 14.64 10.02 -1.32
N LEU A 62 13.46 10.38 -1.83
CA LEU A 62 12.86 9.74 -3.01
C LEU A 62 13.56 10.10 -4.33
N ARG A 63 14.47 11.08 -4.37
CA ARG A 63 15.12 11.53 -5.63
C ARG A 63 15.98 10.45 -6.29
N ARG A 64 16.35 9.42 -5.53
CA ARG A 64 17.17 8.29 -5.99
C ARG A 64 16.33 7.13 -6.56
N ILE A 65 15.00 7.22 -6.45
CA ILE A 65 14.10 6.19 -6.97
C ILE A 65 14.05 6.30 -8.51
N PRO A 66 14.31 5.20 -9.25
CA PRO A 66 14.21 5.19 -10.70
C PRO A 66 12.84 5.64 -11.20
N LEU A 67 12.76 6.31 -12.35
CA LEU A 67 11.51 6.88 -12.86
C LEU A 67 10.44 5.81 -13.12
N GLU A 68 10.86 4.59 -13.47
CA GLU A 68 9.98 3.43 -13.69
C GLU A 68 9.24 2.98 -12.42
N ASP A 69 9.74 3.31 -11.23
CA ASP A 69 9.09 3.01 -9.96
C ASP A 69 8.08 4.10 -9.56
N TRP A 70 7.90 5.16 -10.35
CA TRP A 70 6.89 6.20 -10.09
C TRP A 70 5.57 5.87 -10.79
N LEU A 71 4.49 5.76 -10.01
CA LEU A 71 3.14 5.51 -10.53
C LEU A 71 2.55 6.76 -11.17
N LEU A 72 2.78 7.92 -10.56
CA LEU A 72 2.37 9.25 -11.03
C LEU A 72 3.25 10.31 -10.36
N PRO A 73 3.20 11.59 -10.80
CA PRO A 73 3.91 12.65 -10.12
C PRO A 73 3.60 12.69 -8.62
N GLY A 74 4.64 12.55 -7.79
CA GLY A 74 4.52 12.57 -6.33
C GLY A 74 4.16 11.23 -5.68
N VAL A 75 4.00 10.14 -6.43
CA VAL A 75 3.69 8.80 -5.90
C VAL A 75 4.65 7.75 -6.46
N ALA A 76 5.57 7.28 -5.63
CA ALA A 76 6.46 6.16 -5.95
C ALA A 76 5.90 4.84 -5.41
N ALA A 77 6.00 3.76 -6.18
CA ALA A 77 5.68 2.40 -5.76
C ALA A 77 6.97 1.73 -5.24
N VAL A 78 7.15 1.74 -3.92
CA VAL A 78 8.35 1.19 -3.28
C VAL A 78 8.18 -0.32 -3.10
N ASN A 79 9.13 -1.07 -3.61
CA ASN A 79 9.23 -2.53 -3.49
C ASN A 79 10.51 -2.91 -2.67
N PRO A 80 10.73 -4.19 -2.33
CA PRO A 80 11.86 -4.61 -1.50
C PRO A 80 13.25 -4.21 -2.05
N GLU A 81 13.34 -4.11 -3.38
CA GLU A 81 14.56 -3.85 -4.15
C GLU A 81 14.70 -2.37 -4.57
N THR A 82 13.72 -1.52 -4.27
CA THR A 82 13.79 -0.10 -4.64
C THR A 82 15.07 0.52 -4.09
N ALA A 83 15.83 1.20 -4.95
CA ALA A 83 17.06 1.88 -4.56
C ALA A 83 16.73 3.07 -3.63
N GLY A 84 17.53 3.26 -2.59
CA GLY A 84 17.33 4.35 -1.63
C GLY A 84 18.37 4.33 -0.52
N ASN A 85 18.15 5.15 0.50
CA ASN A 85 19.03 5.21 1.67
C ASN A 85 18.90 3.92 2.52
N ASP A 86 20.02 3.28 2.86
CA ASP A 86 20.03 2.07 3.67
C ASP A 86 19.80 2.33 5.16
N ASP A 87 20.14 3.53 5.66
CA ASP A 87 19.95 3.93 7.06
C ASP A 87 18.50 4.32 7.36
N TYR A 88 17.79 4.90 6.38
CA TYR A 88 16.44 5.42 6.57
C TYR A 88 15.56 5.29 5.32
N PHE A 89 14.84 4.17 5.23
CA PHE A 89 13.81 3.97 4.22
C PHE A 89 12.64 3.11 4.74
N PRO A 90 11.79 3.67 5.62
CA PRO A 90 10.69 2.93 6.27
C PRO A 90 9.78 2.22 5.28
N GLU A 91 9.46 2.83 4.14
CA GLU A 91 8.60 2.22 3.12
C GLU A 91 9.23 0.97 2.52
N ARG A 92 10.54 0.98 2.27
CA ARG A 92 11.27 -0.18 1.76
C ARG A 92 11.45 -1.26 2.83
N SER A 93 11.73 -0.87 4.07
CA SER A 93 11.78 -1.81 5.19
C SER A 93 10.45 -2.51 5.39
N LEU A 94 9.33 -1.78 5.25
CA LEU A 94 8.00 -2.35 5.28
C LEU A 94 7.73 -3.26 4.08
N ALA A 95 8.13 -2.85 2.86
CA ALA A 95 8.00 -3.69 1.66
C ALA A 95 8.75 -5.03 1.81
N ARG A 96 9.97 -5.02 2.34
CA ARG A 96 10.76 -6.24 2.65
C ARG A 96 10.06 -7.13 3.67
N TRP A 97 9.51 -6.55 4.73
CA TRP A 97 8.75 -7.31 5.71
C TRP A 97 7.49 -7.93 5.09
N LEU A 98 6.75 -7.19 4.27
CA LEU A 98 5.57 -7.70 3.55
C LEU A 98 5.93 -8.87 2.63
N ASP A 99 7.03 -8.79 1.90
CA ASP A 99 7.53 -9.87 1.04
C ASP A 99 7.85 -11.12 1.87
N SER A 100 8.57 -10.95 3.00
CA SER A 100 8.89 -12.06 3.91
C SER A 100 7.65 -12.72 4.52
N ALA A 101 6.54 -11.96 4.65
CA ALA A 101 5.26 -12.44 5.14
C ALA A 101 4.36 -13.01 4.03
N GLY A 102 4.83 -13.08 2.77
CA GLY A 102 4.07 -13.56 1.62
C GLY A 102 2.92 -12.64 1.17
N ARG A 103 2.98 -11.35 1.53
CA ARG A 103 1.96 -10.33 1.22
C ARG A 103 2.35 -9.53 -0.03
N GLU A 104 1.45 -8.67 -0.49
CA GLU A 104 1.77 -7.72 -1.57
C GLU A 104 2.85 -6.74 -1.07
N ALA A 105 4.07 -6.89 -1.58
CA ALA A 105 5.25 -6.16 -1.14
C ALA A 105 5.40 -4.78 -1.81
N ILE A 106 4.32 -3.99 -1.85
CA ILE A 106 4.33 -2.63 -2.39
C ILE A 106 3.85 -1.66 -1.31
N VAL A 107 4.64 -0.61 -1.09
CA VAL A 107 4.28 0.52 -0.23
C VAL A 107 4.40 1.80 -1.06
N TYR A 108 3.33 2.58 -1.16
CA TYR A 108 3.36 3.83 -1.91
C TYR A 108 4.00 4.95 -1.09
N ALA A 109 5.04 5.58 -1.62
CA ALA A 109 5.71 6.72 -0.99
C ALA A 109 5.21 8.02 -1.64
N PHE A 110 4.61 8.90 -0.83
CA PHE A 110 4.20 10.23 -1.27
C PHE A 110 5.33 11.24 -1.08
N SER A 111 5.57 12.06 -2.10
CA SER A 111 6.53 13.16 -2.01
C SER A 111 5.99 14.30 -1.16
N LYS A 112 6.90 15.06 -0.51
CA LYS A 112 6.58 16.33 0.15
C LYS A 112 6.36 17.43 -0.90
N SER A 113 5.17 17.48 -1.48
CA SER A 113 4.83 18.32 -2.64
C SER A 113 3.85 19.46 -2.33
N GLY A 114 3.58 19.75 -1.06
CA GLY A 114 2.57 20.70 -0.64
C GLY A 114 1.14 20.15 -0.75
N VAL A 115 0.16 20.92 -0.26
CA VAL A 115 -1.20 20.42 0.04
C VAL A 115 -1.95 19.91 -1.19
N GLN A 116 -2.05 20.71 -2.25
CA GLN A 116 -2.86 20.34 -3.42
C GLN A 116 -2.30 19.12 -4.16
N PRO A 117 -0.99 19.07 -4.51
CA PRO A 117 -0.44 17.90 -5.18
C PRO A 117 -0.49 16.65 -4.30
N LEU A 118 -0.27 16.80 -2.99
CA LEU A 118 -0.35 15.66 -2.05
C LEU A 118 -1.78 15.13 -1.94
N ARG A 119 -2.81 15.98 -1.89
CA ARG A 119 -4.21 15.55 -1.89
C ARG A 119 -4.56 14.75 -3.15
N SER A 120 -4.05 15.17 -4.32
CA SER A 120 -4.20 14.41 -5.56
C SER A 120 -3.51 13.04 -5.47
N ALA A 121 -2.31 13.00 -4.89
CA ALA A 121 -1.57 11.74 -4.64
C ALA A 121 -2.36 10.76 -3.75
N TYR A 122 -3.03 11.21 -2.68
CA TYR A 122 -3.86 10.34 -1.84
C TYR A 122 -5.07 9.72 -2.56
N SER A 123 -5.54 10.36 -3.64
CA SER A 123 -6.70 9.88 -4.40
C SER A 123 -6.33 8.92 -5.53
N ALA A 124 -5.03 8.73 -5.79
CA ALA A 124 -4.53 8.02 -6.97
C ALA A 124 -4.31 6.50 -6.80
N PRO A 125 -3.90 5.96 -5.62
CA PRO A 125 -3.73 4.53 -5.42
C PRO A 125 -5.06 3.78 -5.57
N GLY A 126 -5.21 3.10 -6.72
CA GLY A 126 -6.40 2.35 -7.10
C GLY A 126 -6.21 1.63 -8.45
N GLY A 127 -5.31 2.14 -9.31
CA GLY A 127 -4.74 1.43 -10.45
C GLY A 127 -3.37 0.85 -10.09
N ALA A 128 -3.27 -0.47 -9.91
CA ALA A 128 -2.01 -1.11 -9.55
C ALA A 128 -1.01 -1.03 -10.73
N PRO A 129 0.26 -0.59 -10.52
CA PRO A 129 1.32 -0.97 -11.42
C PRO A 129 1.49 -2.49 -11.31
N ARG A 130 1.47 -3.21 -12.44
CA ARG A 130 1.74 -4.65 -12.43
C ARG A 130 3.17 -4.84 -11.95
N CYS A 131 3.35 -5.27 -10.71
CA CYS A 131 4.63 -5.79 -10.22
C CYS A 131 5.06 -6.90 -11.18
N ARG A 132 6.07 -6.62 -12.02
CA ARG A 132 6.61 -7.61 -12.94
C ARG A 132 7.47 -8.54 -12.08
N ARG A 133 6.85 -9.60 -11.55
CA ARG A 133 7.56 -10.71 -10.91
C ARG A 133 8.59 -11.25 -11.90
N SER A 134 9.86 -10.89 -11.76
CA SER A 134 10.95 -11.65 -12.34
C SER A 134 11.45 -12.60 -11.26
N ARG A 135 11.12 -13.88 -11.45
CA ARG A 135 11.56 -14.97 -10.59
C ARG A 135 12.71 -15.63 -11.31
N THR A 136 13.93 -15.16 -11.11
CA THR A 136 15.11 -15.95 -11.48
C THR A 136 15.41 -16.91 -10.33
N GLY A 137 14.84 -18.12 -10.44
CA GLY A 137 15.17 -19.28 -9.60
C GLY A 137 14.08 -19.71 -8.63
N GLY A 138 13.55 -20.93 -8.81
CA GLY A 138 12.76 -21.64 -7.79
C GLY A 138 11.32 -21.97 -8.20
N TRP A 139 11.19 -23.13 -8.86
CA TRP A 139 9.99 -23.88 -9.25
C TRP A 139 8.75 -23.75 -8.35
N TRP A 140 7.59 -23.51 -8.97
CA TRP A 140 6.27 -23.90 -8.44
C TRP A 140 5.39 -24.37 -9.59
N HIS A 141 5.00 -25.65 -9.54
CA HIS A 141 4.08 -26.26 -10.51
C HIS A 141 2.69 -25.62 -10.40
N ARG A 142 2.14 -25.17 -11.53
CA ARG A 142 0.71 -24.90 -11.68
C ARG A 142 0.05 -26.12 -12.31
N HIS A 143 -0.94 -26.70 -11.63
CA HIS A 143 -1.93 -27.53 -12.29
C HIS A 143 -2.84 -26.65 -13.17
N PRO A 144 -3.20 -27.07 -14.39
CA PRO A 144 -4.10 -26.32 -15.24
C PRO A 144 -5.54 -26.44 -14.72
N ALA A 145 -6.26 -25.31 -14.72
CA ALA A 145 -7.71 -25.31 -14.55
C ALA A 145 -8.35 -26.00 -15.76
N ALA A 146 -9.16 -27.02 -15.49
CA ALA A 146 -10.09 -27.58 -16.46
C ALA A 146 -11.21 -26.56 -16.75
N ARG A 147 -11.73 -26.65 -17.98
CA ARG A 147 -12.64 -25.71 -18.65
C ARG A 147 -13.98 -25.54 -17.95
#